data_AF-A0A316TRY2-F1
#
_entry.id   AF-A0A316TRY2-F1
#
_cell.length_a   1.000
_cell.length_b   1.000
_cell.length_c   1.000
_cell.angle_alpha   90.00
_cell.angle_beta   90.00
_cell.angle_gamma   90.00
#
_symmetry.space_group_name_H-M   'P 1'
#
loop_
_entity.id
_entity.type
_entity.pdbx_description
1 polymer ?
#
loop_
_entity_poly.entity_id
_entity_poly.type
_entity_poly.pdbx_seq_one_letter_code
_entity_poly.pdbx_strand_id
1 'polypeptide(L)'
;MSARKTKNQDAKPMLFSPLNYKLIGLGVMLIAAGFTAMKLENEVYGLISLYISPVVILAGYITVIYAILKKDHKLDEPSENATT
;
A
#
# COMPACT_ATOMS: atom_id res chain seq x y z
N MET A 1 41.68 13.11 -11.44
CA MET A 1 40.53 13.32 -12.35
C MET A 1 39.28 12.68 -11.75
N SER A 2 38.18 13.43 -11.74
CA SER A 2 36.78 13.07 -11.49
C SER A 2 36.35 12.50 -10.13
N ALA A 3 35.96 13.42 -9.24
CA ALA A 3 34.94 13.16 -8.22
C ALA A 3 33.57 12.98 -8.91
N ARG A 4 32.97 11.79 -8.81
CA ARG A 4 31.60 11.54 -9.28
C ARG A 4 30.63 11.80 -8.13
N LYS A 5 30.27 13.07 -7.92
CA LYS A 5 29.21 13.46 -6.99
C LYS A 5 27.86 13.15 -7.65
N THR A 6 27.31 11.97 -7.40
CA THR A 6 26.01 11.55 -7.91
C THR A 6 24.90 12.37 -7.27
N LYS A 7 24.46 13.38 -8.04
CA LYS A 7 23.10 13.93 -8.15
C LYS A 7 22.23 13.83 -6.88
N ASN A 8 22.20 14.92 -6.11
CA ASN A 8 21.08 15.24 -5.23
C ASN A 8 19.80 15.15 -6.07
N GLN A 9 18.95 14.20 -5.73
CA GLN A 9 17.59 14.16 -6.24
C GLN A 9 16.73 14.83 -5.18
N ASP A 10 16.11 15.94 -5.56
CA ASP A 10 15.02 16.58 -4.83
C ASP A 10 13.84 15.60 -4.77
N ALA A 11 13.94 14.59 -3.91
CA ALA A 11 12.89 13.62 -3.69
C ALA A 11 11.77 14.33 -2.94
N LYS A 12 10.75 14.77 -3.69
CA LYS A 12 9.52 15.31 -3.10
C LYS A 12 9.05 14.35 -2.00
N PRO A 13 8.72 14.85 -0.79
CA PRO A 13 8.28 13.99 0.29
C PRO A 13 7.03 13.22 -0.16
N MET A 14 7.14 11.89 -0.15
CA MET A 14 6.02 11.00 -0.47
C MET A 14 5.08 10.93 0.73
N LEU A 15 3.77 10.89 0.48
CA LEU A 15 2.75 10.83 1.54
C LEU A 15 2.86 9.58 2.42
N PHE A 16 3.40 8.49 1.86
CA PHE A 16 3.59 7.22 2.53
C PHE A 16 4.95 6.61 2.16
N SER A 17 5.42 5.71 3.03
CA SER A 17 6.59 4.87 2.79
C SER A 17 6.37 3.92 1.60
N PRO A 18 7.44 3.54 0.88
CA PRO A 18 7.36 2.55 -0.21
C PRO A 18 6.69 1.24 0.20
N LEU A 19 6.85 0.81 1.46
CA LEU A 19 6.21 -0.41 1.95
C LEU A 19 4.69 -0.27 2.08
N ASN A 20 4.21 0.89 2.51
CA ASN A 20 2.78 1.14 2.63
C ASN A 20 2.10 1.16 1.27
N TYR A 21 2.75 1.71 0.24
CA TYR A 21 2.23 1.63 -1.12
C TYR A 21 2.10 0.19 -1.62
N LYS A 22 3.08 -0.68 -1.30
CA LYS A 22 2.98 -2.12 -1.62
C LYS A 22 1.82 -2.79 -0.88
N LEU A 23 1.61 -2.46 0.40
CA LEU A 23 0.49 -3.00 1.18
C LEU A 23 -0.87 -2.54 0.65
N ILE A 24 -1.01 -1.27 0.25
CA ILE A 24 -2.22 -0.78 -0.42
C ILE A 24 -2.48 -1.58 -1.70
N GLY A 25 -1.45 -1.76 -2.53
CA GLY A 25 -1.56 -2.57 -3.76
C GLY A 25 -1.99 -4.01 -3.47
N LEU A 26 -1.41 -4.64 -2.45
CA LEU A 26 -1.81 -5.99 -2.01
C LEU A 26 -3.26 -6.03 -1.54
N GLY A 27 -3.71 -5.06 -0.74
CA GLY A 27 -5.09 -4.99 -0.26
C GLY A 27 -6.10 -4.83 -1.40
N VAL A 28 -5.81 -3.96 -2.39
CA VAL A 28 -6.64 -3.82 -3.59
C VAL A 28 -6.66 -5.11 -4.41
N MET A 29 -5.52 -5.79 -4.53
CA MET A 29 -5.44 -7.07 -5.24
C MET A 29 -6.27 -8.16 -4.57
N LEU A 30 -6.30 -8.21 -3.23
CA LEU A 30 -7.15 -9.13 -2.47
C LEU A 30 -8.64 -8.86 -2.71
N ILE A 31 -9.06 -7.59 -2.70
CA ILE A 31 -10.45 -7.21 -2.99
C ILE A 31 -10.83 -7.68 -4.41
N ALA A 32 -9.99 -7.37 -5.39
CA ALA A 32 -10.20 -7.81 -6.77
C ALA A 32 -10.26 -9.34 -6.90
N ALA A 33 -9.39 -10.06 -6.20
CA ALA A 33 -9.37 -11.52 -6.18
C ALA A 33 -10.66 -12.11 -5.57
N GLY A 34 -11.17 -11.54 -4.48
CA GLY A 34 -12.41 -12.00 -3.85
C GLY A 34 -13.64 -11.84 -4.77
N PHE A 35 -13.76 -10.70 -5.46
CA PHE A 35 -14.81 -10.50 -6.47
C PHE A 35 -14.60 -11.36 -7.72
N THR A 36 -13.36 -11.54 -8.16
CA THR A 36 -13.05 -12.42 -9.29
C THR A 36 -13.42 -13.86 -8.97
N ALA A 37 -13.14 -14.32 -7.75
CA ALA A 37 -13.52 -15.66 -7.29
C ALA A 37 -15.04 -15.87 -7.30
N MET A 38 -15.83 -14.88 -6.85
CA MET A 38 -17.30 -14.90 -6.98
C MET A 38 -17.73 -15.07 -8.43
N LYS A 39 -17.10 -14.32 -9.34
CA LYS A 39 -17.42 -14.36 -10.78
C LYS A 39 -17.04 -15.69 -11.44
N LEU A 40 -16.02 -16.38 -10.95
CA LEU A 40 -15.59 -17.67 -11.49
C LEU A 40 -16.52 -18.81 -11.04
N GLU A 41 -17.00 -18.77 -9.79
CA GLU A 41 -17.89 -19.80 -9.27
C GLU A 41 -19.28 -19.78 -9.94
N ASN A 42 -19.76 -18.60 -10.38
CA ASN A 42 -21.08 -18.39 -11.02
C ASN A 42 -22.29 -18.89 -10.21
N GLU A 43 -22.10 -19.28 -8.96
CA GLU A 43 -23.13 -19.74 -8.02
C GLU A 43 -23.16 -18.82 -6.82
N VAL A 44 -24.23 -18.03 -6.68
CA VAL A 44 -24.36 -17.04 -5.59
C VAL A 44 -24.40 -17.72 -4.22
N TYR A 45 -24.95 -18.94 -4.15
CA TYR A 45 -24.98 -19.77 -2.94
C TYR A 45 -23.81 -20.75 -2.84
N GLY A 46 -22.83 -20.63 -3.74
CA GLY A 46 -21.60 -21.40 -3.69
C GLY A 46 -20.78 -21.08 -2.45
N LEU A 47 -19.99 -22.04 -1.99
CA LEU A 47 -19.18 -21.89 -0.77
C LEU A 47 -18.14 -20.76 -0.92
N ILE A 48 -17.60 -20.58 -2.13
CA ILE A 48 -16.57 -19.56 -2.37
C ILE A 48 -17.22 -18.18 -2.30
N SER A 49 -18.32 -17.97 -2.99
CA SER A 49 -19.02 -16.70 -3.09
C SER A 49 -19.65 -16.30 -1.76
N LEU A 50 -20.23 -17.25 -1.02
CA LEU A 50 -20.96 -16.95 0.21
C LEU A 50 -20.05 -16.81 1.45
N TYR A 51 -18.94 -17.56 1.51
CA TYR A 51 -18.08 -17.59 2.71
C TYR A 51 -16.65 -17.10 2.45
N ILE A 52 -15.98 -17.60 1.41
CA ILE A 52 -14.56 -17.30 1.19
C ILE A 52 -14.36 -15.88 0.69
N SER A 53 -15.09 -15.48 -0.34
CA SER A 53 -14.95 -14.18 -0.99
C SER A 53 -15.23 -13.02 -0.04
N PRO A 54 -16.30 -13.02 0.80
CA PRO A 54 -16.50 -11.95 1.78
C PRO A 54 -15.34 -11.81 2.78
N VAL A 55 -14.77 -12.94 3.24
CA VAL A 55 -13.62 -12.93 4.15
C VAL A 55 -12.37 -12.39 3.45
N VAL A 56 -12.12 -12.77 2.20
CA VAL A 56 -10.97 -12.28 1.41
C VAL A 56 -11.10 -10.78 1.13
N ILE A 57 -12.30 -10.32 0.77
CA ILE A 57 -12.58 -8.89 0.53
C ILE A 57 -12.36 -8.10 1.83
N LEU A 58 -12.87 -8.60 2.96
CA LEU A 58 -12.69 -7.99 4.27
C LEU A 58 -11.20 -7.90 4.65
N ALA A 59 -10.44 -8.97 4.45
CA ALA A 59 -8.99 -8.98 4.68
C ALA A 59 -8.27 -7.95 3.79
N GLY A 60 -8.72 -7.78 2.53
CA GLY A 60 -8.22 -6.75 1.63
C GLY A 60 -8.48 -5.33 2.18
N TYR A 61 -9.70 -5.03 2.62
CA TYR A 61 -10.02 -3.75 3.24
C TYR A 61 -9.21 -3.48 4.51
N ILE A 62 -9.10 -4.45 5.41
CA ILE A 62 -8.28 -4.34 6.62
C ILE A 62 -6.82 -4.02 6.26
N THR A 63 -6.28 -4.67 5.22
CA THR A 63 -4.91 -4.43 4.74
C THR A 63 -4.74 -3.00 4.23
N VAL A 64 -5.68 -2.48 3.44
CA VAL A 64 -5.65 -1.09 2.95
C VAL A 64 -5.73 -0.11 4.11
N ILE A 65 -6.68 -0.32 5.04
CA ILE A 65 -6.84 0.53 6.23
C ILE A 65 -5.55 0.53 7.05
N TYR A 66 -4.98 -0.64 7.32
CA TYR A 66 -3.71 -0.76 8.06
C TYR A 66 -2.58 0.00 7.35
N ALA A 67 -2.46 -0.12 6.03
CA ALA A 67 -1.44 0.55 5.25
C ALA A 67 -1.60 2.08 5.22
N ILE A 68 -2.83 2.59 5.28
CA ILE A 68 -3.10 4.03 5.37
C ILE A 68 -2.81 4.54 6.78
N LEU A 69 -3.25 3.81 7.81
CA LEU A 69 -3.09 4.22 9.21
C LEU A 69 -1.65 4.13 9.71
N LYS A 70 -0.85 3.21 9.17
CA LYS A 70 0.56 3.07 9.51
C LYS A 70 1.34 4.29 9.02
N LYS A 71 1.45 5.34 9.82
CA LYS A 71 2.27 6.51 9.51
C LYS A 71 3.76 6.16 9.63
N ASP A 72 4.42 6.00 8.49
CA ASP A 72 5.88 5.97 8.41
C ASP A 72 6.38 7.42 8.28
N HIS A 73 6.22 8.21 9.36
CA HIS A 73 6.82 9.54 9.43
C HIS A 73 8.32 9.40 9.74
N LYS A 74 9.14 9.29 8.69
CA LYS A 74 10.43 9.97 8.70
C LYS A 74 10.16 11.36 8.15
N LEU A 75 9.64 12.23 9.00
CA LEU A 75 9.70 13.65 8.72
C LEU A 75 11.18 13.97 8.83
N ASP A 76 11.84 14.17 7.70
CA ASP A 76 13.16 14.77 7.68
C ASP A 76 13.00 16.11 8.40
N GLU A 77 13.48 16.18 9.64
CA GLU A 77 13.56 17.44 10.36
C GLU A 77 14.27 18.42 9.42
N PRO A 78 13.68 19.59 9.13
CA PRO A 78 14.39 20.63 8.41
C PRO A 78 15.64 20.88 9.25
N SER A 79 16.82 20.67 8.66
CA SER A 79 18.09 20.98 9.28
C SER A 79 18.14 22.49 9.54
N GLU A 80 17.61 22.91 10.69
CA GLU A 80 17.70 24.24 11.27
C GLU A 80 19.11 24.41 11.81
N ASN A 81 20.10 24.39 10.91
CA ASN A 81 21.50 24.70 11.18
C ASN A 81 22.11 25.26 9.88
N ALA A 82 21.52 26.31 9.33
CA ALA A 82 22.04 27.00 8.16
C ALA A 82 21.75 28.51 8.21
N THR A 83 21.93 29.16 9.36
CA THR A 83 22.17 30.61 9.39
C THR A 83 22.94 30.96 10.68
N THR A 84 24.27 30.87 10.58
CA THR A 84 25.18 31.77 11.30
C THR A 84 25.73 32.75 10.29
#